data_AF-A0A1W9LL01-F1
#
_entry.id   AF-A0A1W9LL01-F1
#
_cell.length_a   1.000
_cell.length_b   1.000
_cell.length_c   1.000
_cell.angle_alpha   90.00
_cell.angle_beta   90.00
_cell.angle_gamma   90.00
#
_symmetry.space_group_name_H-M   'P 1'
#
loop_
_entity.id
_entity.type
_entity.pdbx_description
1 polymer ?
#
loop_
_entity_poly.entity_id
_entity_poly.type
_entity_poly.pdbx_seq_one_letter_code
_entity_poly.pdbx_strand_id
1 'polypeptide(L)'
;GMSSVQLIVTGKMEEKCLSVALKRAFPHISFPSPQYMDGFTSTDVSKMPLFKPPGPFRNIDKIAGALVAAVDPGRCGTPADMAIAVDDLELENLHHPHIVAEYFRQAVVECVRRRWPSRERQEACFQKVRESCSFHLFVPMTEAYFFGEADALNRAGAKRNSMVSGKDMDVEDFRVTNDWDYLNAEKDNNAEKDNFYWAVDPNKRNRHPKHYLQYLCDPEGKAKKDQRYRETKGGVEALQSLDWNSVLKNPQYVKFLRSLFDDISDRFGFENPYPGECSPMSKFGSGSVLRNI
;
A
#
# COMPACT_ATOMS: atom_id res chain seq x y z
N GLY A 1 -5.91 -14.52 24.42
CA GLY A 1 -6.34 -14.80 23.03
C GLY A 1 -5.18 -14.53 22.10
N MET A 2 -5.22 -15.03 20.88
CA MET A 2 -4.25 -14.65 19.85
C MET A 2 -4.50 -13.17 19.48
N SER A 3 -3.46 -12.33 19.51
CA SER A 3 -3.56 -10.92 19.12
C SER A 3 -4.01 -10.78 17.67
N SER A 4 -4.74 -9.72 17.35
CA SER A 4 -5.41 -9.52 16.07
C SER A 4 -5.02 -8.19 15.41
N VAL A 5 -4.76 -8.24 14.10
CA VAL A 5 -4.52 -7.06 13.25
C VAL A 5 -5.57 -7.02 12.15
N GLN A 6 -6.45 -6.03 12.17
CA GLN A 6 -7.39 -5.78 11.07
C GLN A 6 -6.70 -4.94 9.99
N LEU A 7 -6.66 -5.45 8.76
CA LEU A 7 -6.17 -4.69 7.61
C LEU A 7 -7.33 -3.97 6.92
N ILE A 8 -7.17 -2.68 6.64
CA ILE A 8 -8.03 -1.87 5.78
C ILE A 8 -7.18 -1.53 4.56
N VAL A 9 -7.53 -2.07 3.40
CA VAL A 9 -6.67 -2.01 2.21
C VAL A 9 -7.42 -1.42 1.04
N THR A 10 -6.70 -0.78 0.13
CA THR A 10 -7.31 -0.08 -1.02
C THR A 10 -7.16 -0.80 -2.35
N GLY A 11 -6.20 -1.71 -2.46
CA GLY A 11 -6.03 -2.54 -3.64
C GLY A 11 -6.65 -3.93 -3.50
N LYS A 12 -7.05 -4.50 -4.64
CA LYS A 12 -7.73 -5.81 -4.72
C LYS A 12 -6.78 -6.98 -4.51
N MET A 13 -5.49 -6.78 -4.73
CA MET A 13 -4.46 -7.77 -4.49
C MET A 13 -4.22 -7.95 -2.98
N GLU A 14 -4.12 -6.83 -2.27
CA GLU A 14 -3.91 -6.74 -0.83
C GLU A 14 -5.11 -7.31 -0.09
N GLU A 15 -6.33 -6.99 -0.55
CA GLU A 15 -7.59 -7.55 -0.02
C GLU A 15 -7.53 -9.08 0.03
N LYS A 16 -6.97 -9.69 -1.02
CA LYS A 16 -6.97 -11.14 -1.20
C LYS A 16 -5.86 -11.84 -0.44
N CYS A 17 -4.70 -11.22 -0.25
CA CYS A 17 -3.54 -11.97 0.22
C CYS A 17 -2.50 -11.22 1.07
N LEU A 18 -2.67 -9.93 1.36
CA LEU A 18 -1.72 -9.24 2.24
C LEU A 18 -1.69 -9.86 3.65
N SER A 19 -2.85 -10.27 4.18
CA SER A 19 -2.94 -10.99 5.45
C SER A 19 -2.15 -12.29 5.45
N VAL A 20 -2.21 -13.06 4.35
CA VAL A 20 -1.46 -14.31 4.18
C VAL A 20 0.04 -14.05 4.11
N ALA A 21 0.43 -13.03 3.35
CA ALA A 21 1.83 -12.66 3.21
C ALA A 21 2.43 -12.19 4.55
N LEU A 22 1.72 -11.36 5.31
CA LEU A 22 2.17 -10.89 6.64
C LEU A 22 2.17 -11.98 7.70
N LYS A 23 1.23 -12.94 7.65
CA LYS A 23 1.17 -14.08 8.58
C LYS A 23 2.44 -14.93 8.56
N ARG A 24 3.18 -14.97 7.45
CA ARG A 24 4.46 -15.67 7.34
C ARG A 24 5.58 -15.00 8.16
N ALA A 25 5.53 -13.67 8.30
CA ALA A 25 6.47 -12.93 9.13
C ALA A 25 6.02 -12.84 10.60
N PHE A 26 4.70 -12.82 10.83
CA PHE A 26 4.10 -12.74 12.16
C PHE A 26 3.16 -13.92 12.43
N PRO A 27 3.69 -15.15 12.60
CA PRO A 27 2.89 -16.36 12.73
C PRO A 27 2.01 -16.36 13.99
N HIS A 28 2.33 -15.55 15.00
CA HIS A 28 1.60 -15.43 16.26
C HIS A 28 0.43 -14.43 16.23
N ILE A 29 0.26 -13.68 15.15
CA ILE A 29 -0.81 -12.68 15.00
C ILE A 29 -1.94 -13.24 14.13
N SER A 30 -3.18 -13.05 14.56
CA SER A 30 -4.36 -13.27 13.73
C SER A 30 -4.53 -12.12 12.75
N PHE A 31 -4.58 -12.42 11.45
CA PHE A 31 -4.99 -11.47 10.43
C PHE A 31 -6.34 -11.93 9.86
N PRO A 32 -7.48 -11.37 10.34
CA PRO A 32 -8.77 -11.58 9.70
C PRO A 32 -8.75 -11.17 8.23
N SER A 33 -9.81 -11.52 7.49
CA SER A 33 -9.99 -11.05 6.12
C SER A 33 -9.87 -9.53 6.06
N PRO A 34 -8.99 -8.98 5.19
CA PRO A 34 -8.88 -7.54 5.02
C PRO A 34 -10.21 -6.90 4.60
N GLN A 35 -10.42 -5.67 5.02
CA GLN A 35 -11.54 -4.86 4.59
C GLN A 35 -11.11 -3.99 3.41
N TYR A 36 -11.67 -4.25 2.23
CA TYR A 36 -11.43 -3.41 1.05
C TYR A 36 -12.20 -2.09 1.13
N MET A 37 -11.52 -1.01 0.74
CA MET A 37 -12.10 0.31 0.51
C MET A 37 -11.55 0.89 -0.79
N ASP A 38 -12.25 1.81 -1.43
CA ASP A 38 -11.65 2.51 -2.57
C ASP A 38 -10.57 3.47 -2.09
N GLY A 39 -9.41 3.47 -2.74
CA GLY A 39 -8.28 4.35 -2.43
C GLY A 39 -8.55 5.83 -2.69
N PHE A 40 -7.65 6.69 -2.23
CA PHE A 40 -7.74 8.15 -2.41
C PHE A 40 -6.51 8.79 -3.05
N THR A 41 -5.47 8.01 -3.29
CA THR A 41 -4.19 8.42 -3.88
C THR A 41 -4.15 8.30 -5.41
N SER A 42 -5.24 7.87 -6.07
CA SER A 42 -5.32 7.80 -7.53
C SER A 42 -5.32 9.17 -8.23
N THR A 43 -5.44 10.24 -7.45
CA THR A 43 -5.35 11.64 -7.91
C THR A 43 -4.35 12.40 -7.04
N ASP A 44 -3.74 13.44 -7.59
CA ASP A 44 -2.83 14.33 -6.87
C ASP A 44 -3.56 15.00 -5.68
N VAL A 45 -3.20 14.58 -4.45
CA VAL A 45 -3.86 15.04 -3.23
C VAL A 45 -3.57 16.51 -2.92
N SER A 46 -2.47 17.06 -3.44
CA SER A 46 -2.11 18.48 -3.21
C SER A 46 -3.09 19.44 -3.90
N LYS A 47 -3.83 18.95 -4.89
CA LYS A 47 -4.87 19.69 -5.61
C LYS A 47 -6.25 19.53 -4.98
N MET A 48 -6.40 18.66 -3.99
CA MET A 48 -7.68 18.46 -3.31
C MET A 48 -7.91 19.58 -2.29
N PRO A 49 -9.13 20.11 -2.15
CA PRO A 49 -9.42 21.08 -1.10
C PRO A 49 -9.26 20.44 0.28
N LEU A 50 -8.53 21.13 1.18
CA LEU A 50 -8.37 20.74 2.58
C LEU A 50 -9.73 20.68 3.28
N PHE A 51 -10.56 21.70 3.06
CA PHE A 51 -11.88 21.82 3.67
C PHE A 51 -12.97 21.21 2.78
N LYS A 52 -13.81 20.39 3.41
CA LYS A 52 -14.93 19.71 2.76
C LYS A 52 -16.17 20.62 2.69
N PRO A 53 -16.70 20.94 1.50
CA PRO A 53 -18.06 21.48 1.38
C PRO A 53 -19.11 20.39 1.73
N PRO A 54 -20.35 20.75 2.08
CA PRO A 54 -21.41 19.78 2.37
C PRO A 54 -21.56 18.77 1.22
N GLY A 55 -21.47 17.46 1.50
CA GLY A 55 -21.48 16.43 0.45
C GLY A 55 -21.13 15.01 0.93
N PRO A 56 -21.12 14.02 0.01
CA PRO A 56 -20.84 12.62 0.34
C PRO A 56 -19.45 12.44 0.96
N PHE A 57 -19.25 11.34 1.71
CA PHE A 57 -17.94 10.99 2.25
C PHE A 57 -16.93 10.73 1.12
N ARG A 58 -15.78 11.40 1.19
CA ARG A 58 -14.63 11.10 0.33
C ARG A 58 -14.09 9.71 0.68
N ASN A 59 -13.38 9.09 -0.25
CA ASN A 59 -12.76 7.78 0.00
C ASN A 59 -11.86 7.78 1.24
N ILE A 60 -11.07 8.84 1.43
CA ILE A 60 -10.25 9.02 2.64
C ILE A 60 -11.08 9.04 3.94
N ASP A 61 -12.25 9.67 3.93
CA ASP A 61 -13.12 9.74 5.10
C ASP A 61 -13.69 8.33 5.43
N LYS A 62 -13.96 7.52 4.39
CA LYS A 62 -14.46 6.14 4.55
C LYS A 62 -13.38 5.21 5.12
N ILE A 63 -12.14 5.33 4.64
CA ILE A 63 -11.00 4.55 5.15
C ILE A 63 -10.74 4.92 6.61
N ALA A 64 -10.68 6.21 6.94
CA ALA A 64 -10.53 6.68 8.32
C ALA A 64 -11.67 6.16 9.23
N GLY A 65 -12.91 6.16 8.73
CA GLY A 65 -14.07 5.60 9.42
C GLY A 65 -13.93 4.11 9.73
N ALA A 66 -13.47 3.32 8.76
CA ALA A 66 -13.22 1.88 8.94
C ALA A 66 -12.09 1.62 9.96
N LEU A 67 -10.99 2.37 9.86
CA LEU A 67 -9.86 2.27 10.78
C LEU A 67 -10.27 2.54 12.23
N VAL A 68 -11.01 3.63 12.48
CA VAL A 68 -11.52 3.96 13.82
C VAL A 68 -12.53 2.91 14.29
N ALA A 69 -13.43 2.44 13.41
CA ALA A 69 -14.41 1.42 13.76
C ALA A 69 -13.78 0.07 14.15
N ALA A 70 -12.61 -0.27 13.59
CA ALA A 70 -11.93 -1.54 13.88
C ALA A 70 -11.44 -1.64 15.34
N VAL A 71 -11.00 -0.53 15.95
CA VAL A 71 -10.49 -0.51 17.34
C VAL A 71 -11.50 0.04 18.36
N ASP A 72 -12.52 0.76 17.89
CA ASP A 72 -13.58 1.31 18.72
C ASP A 72 -14.95 1.16 18.06
N PRO A 73 -15.47 -0.08 17.96
CA PRO A 73 -16.68 -0.37 17.19
C PRO A 73 -17.96 0.14 17.88
N GLY A 74 -17.86 0.63 19.12
CA GLY A 74 -18.98 1.10 19.93
C GLY A 74 -19.60 -0.03 20.73
N ARG A 75 -20.93 -0.19 20.67
CA ARG A 75 -21.67 -1.19 21.46
C ARG A 75 -21.72 -2.58 20.83
N CYS A 76 -21.39 -2.69 19.54
CA CYS A 76 -21.49 -3.93 18.78
C CYS A 76 -20.13 -4.28 18.20
N GLY A 77 -19.71 -5.53 18.30
CA GLY A 77 -18.45 -6.02 17.73
C GLY A 77 -17.32 -6.14 18.74
N THR A 78 -16.28 -6.88 18.35
CA THR A 78 -15.06 -7.05 19.14
C THR A 78 -13.98 -6.16 18.52
N PRO A 79 -13.34 -5.27 19.29
CA PRO A 79 -12.26 -4.44 18.77
C PRO A 79 -11.06 -5.31 18.40
N ALA A 80 -10.38 -4.96 17.30
CA ALA A 80 -9.07 -5.52 16.98
C ALA A 80 -8.01 -4.96 17.94
N ASP A 81 -6.94 -5.72 18.19
CA ASP A 81 -5.81 -5.27 19.01
C ASP A 81 -4.97 -4.21 18.28
N MET A 82 -5.00 -4.24 16.94
CA MET A 82 -4.45 -3.22 16.05
C MET A 82 -5.26 -3.16 14.76
N ALA A 83 -5.34 -1.98 14.16
CA ALA A 83 -5.89 -1.79 12.83
C ALA A 83 -4.90 -1.02 11.96
N ILE A 84 -4.70 -1.46 10.72
CA ILE A 84 -3.74 -0.86 9.80
C ILE A 84 -4.45 -0.51 8.50
N ALA A 85 -4.42 0.76 8.13
CA ALA A 85 -4.79 1.20 6.79
C ALA A 85 -3.56 1.14 5.87
N VAL A 86 -3.69 0.53 4.70
CA VAL A 86 -2.64 0.46 3.67
C VAL A 86 -3.20 1.02 2.37
N ASP A 87 -2.48 1.98 1.79
CA ASP A 87 -2.78 2.56 0.47
C ASP A 87 -1.53 2.63 -0.41
N ASP A 88 -1.71 2.59 -1.72
CA ASP A 88 -0.61 2.77 -2.67
C ASP A 88 -0.27 4.26 -2.79
N LEU A 89 1.01 4.62 -2.80
CA LEU A 89 1.49 5.98 -3.08
C LEU A 89 1.70 6.15 -4.58
N GLU A 90 0.59 6.09 -5.31
CA GLU A 90 0.54 6.21 -6.77
C GLU A 90 1.38 7.38 -7.30
N LEU A 91 1.81 7.28 -8.57
CA LEU A 91 2.84 8.16 -9.14
C LEU A 91 2.55 9.66 -9.02
N GLU A 92 1.27 10.06 -9.04
CA GLU A 92 0.86 11.46 -8.87
C GLU A 92 1.24 12.04 -7.50
N ASN A 93 1.46 11.20 -6.49
CA ASN A 93 1.68 11.61 -5.10
C ASN A 93 3.08 11.29 -4.57
N LEU A 94 3.94 10.62 -5.37
CA LEU A 94 5.30 10.21 -4.98
C LEU A 94 6.17 11.33 -4.39
N HIS A 95 5.96 12.57 -4.83
CA HIS A 95 6.73 13.72 -4.39
C HIS A 95 6.22 14.31 -3.06
N HIS A 96 5.01 13.96 -2.63
CA HIS A 96 4.34 14.52 -1.45
C HIS A 96 3.70 13.46 -0.51
N PRO A 97 4.43 12.41 -0.08
CA PRO A 97 3.90 11.42 0.87
C PRO A 97 3.41 12.05 2.18
N HIS A 98 4.05 13.13 2.62
CA HIS A 98 3.68 13.88 3.82
C HIS A 98 2.30 14.54 3.72
N ILE A 99 1.89 14.98 2.52
CA ILE A 99 0.54 15.55 2.30
C ILE A 99 -0.50 14.44 2.39
N VAL A 100 -0.26 13.28 1.78
CA VAL A 100 -1.15 12.11 1.88
C VAL A 100 -1.37 11.73 3.36
N ALA A 101 -0.29 11.65 4.13
CA ALA A 101 -0.36 11.36 5.57
C ALA A 101 -1.13 12.44 6.36
N GLU A 102 -0.92 13.72 6.08
CA GLU A 102 -1.65 14.82 6.72
C GLU A 102 -3.15 14.77 6.42
N TYR A 103 -3.54 14.53 5.17
CA TYR A 103 -4.96 14.39 4.82
C TYR A 103 -5.60 13.22 5.55
N PHE A 104 -4.88 12.09 5.66
CA PHE A 104 -5.40 10.92 6.37
C PHE A 104 -5.54 11.20 7.87
N ARG A 105 -4.54 11.84 8.48
CA ARG A 105 -4.55 12.32 9.87
C ARG A 105 -5.78 13.20 10.14
N GLN A 106 -6.03 14.19 9.29
CA GLN A 106 -7.20 15.07 9.41
C GLN A 106 -8.52 14.31 9.28
N ALA A 107 -8.61 13.37 8.34
CA ALA A 107 -9.80 12.53 8.16
C ALA A 107 -10.11 11.70 9.42
N VAL A 108 -9.10 11.16 10.09
CA VAL A 108 -9.25 10.44 11.37
C VAL A 108 -9.72 11.39 12.47
N VAL A 109 -9.12 12.57 12.59
CA VAL A 109 -9.54 13.58 13.59
C VAL A 109 -10.99 13.98 13.39
N GLU A 110 -11.40 14.27 12.15
CA GLU A 110 -12.79 14.59 11.84
C GLU A 110 -13.73 13.42 12.12
N CYS A 111 -13.32 12.19 11.81
CA CYS A 111 -14.09 10.98 12.08
C CYS A 111 -14.40 10.84 13.57
N VAL A 112 -13.39 10.91 14.43
CA VAL A 112 -13.55 10.79 15.90
C VAL A 112 -14.45 11.90 16.45
N ARG A 113 -14.23 13.16 16.02
CA ARG A 113 -15.04 14.30 16.47
C ARG A 113 -16.50 14.21 16.05
N ARG A 114 -16.78 13.71 14.85
CA ARG A 114 -18.17 13.54 14.35
C ARG A 114 -18.87 12.35 14.99
N ARG A 115 -18.14 11.26 15.26
CA ARG A 115 -18.72 10.01 15.78
C ARG A 115 -19.15 10.11 17.23
N TRP A 116 -18.44 10.88 18.05
CA TRP A 116 -18.67 10.93 19.49
C TRP A 116 -18.99 12.36 19.96
N PRO A 117 -20.17 12.60 20.57
CA PRO A 117 -20.59 13.95 20.94
C PRO A 117 -19.89 14.50 22.19
N SER A 118 -19.50 13.64 23.14
CA SER A 118 -18.85 14.07 24.39
C SER A 118 -17.33 14.14 24.24
N ARG A 119 -16.71 15.21 24.77
CA ARG A 119 -15.25 15.40 24.78
C ARG A 119 -14.48 14.24 25.43
N GLU A 120 -15.00 13.71 26.53
CA GLU A 120 -14.39 12.57 27.23
C GLU A 120 -14.31 11.32 26.33
N ARG A 121 -15.41 10.99 25.63
CA ARG A 121 -15.42 9.86 24.68
C ARG A 121 -14.50 10.09 23.49
N GLN A 122 -14.42 11.33 23.00
CA GLN A 122 -13.47 11.69 21.94
C GLN A 122 -12.03 11.45 22.40
N GLU A 123 -11.65 11.90 23.59
CA GLU A 123 -10.30 11.71 24.15
C GLU A 123 -9.98 10.22 24.33
N ALA A 124 -10.91 9.45 24.90
CA ALA A 124 -10.75 8.00 25.04
C ALA A 124 -10.59 7.29 23.68
N CYS A 125 -11.33 7.73 22.66
CA CYS A 125 -11.19 7.21 21.30
C CYS A 125 -9.85 7.61 20.67
N PHE A 126 -9.41 8.86 20.85
CA PHE A 126 -8.09 9.30 20.38
C PHE A 126 -6.97 8.51 21.02
N GLN A 127 -7.05 8.19 22.31
CA GLN A 127 -6.06 7.34 22.96
C GLN A 127 -6.00 5.95 22.31
N LYS A 128 -7.15 5.30 22.10
CA LYS A 128 -7.20 3.99 21.42
C LYS A 128 -6.61 4.03 20.02
N VAL A 129 -6.99 5.05 19.24
CA VAL A 129 -6.51 5.24 17.87
C VAL A 129 -4.99 5.48 17.85
N ARG A 130 -4.48 6.33 18.74
CA ARG A 130 -3.04 6.59 18.89
C ARG A 130 -2.25 5.34 19.28
N GLU A 131 -2.84 4.46 20.08
CA GLU A 131 -2.18 3.24 20.55
C GLU A 131 -2.31 2.06 19.59
N SER A 132 -3.34 2.02 18.74
CA SER A 132 -3.76 0.79 18.04
C SER A 132 -3.99 0.97 16.54
N CYS A 133 -3.99 2.19 16.01
CA CYS A 133 -4.21 2.43 14.58
C CYS A 133 -2.96 2.95 13.90
N SER A 134 -2.70 2.47 12.69
CA SER A 134 -1.59 2.90 11.86
C SER A 134 -1.99 3.09 10.40
N PHE A 135 -1.22 3.91 9.68
CA PHE A 135 -1.38 4.13 8.25
C PHE A 135 -0.05 3.93 7.53
N HIS A 136 0.00 3.02 6.58
CA HIS A 136 1.21 2.70 5.82
C HIS A 136 0.97 2.89 4.33
N LEU A 137 2.03 3.28 3.62
CA LEU A 137 2.01 3.51 2.18
C LEU A 137 2.86 2.45 1.49
N PHE A 138 2.36 1.88 0.41
CA PHE A 138 3.14 1.04 -0.50
C PHE A 138 3.61 1.86 -1.69
N VAL A 139 4.92 1.88 -1.95
CA VAL A 139 5.53 2.92 -2.79
C VAL A 139 6.23 2.35 -4.02
N PRO A 140 5.94 2.88 -5.24
CA PRO A 140 4.73 3.65 -5.58
C PRO A 140 3.43 2.83 -5.50
N MET A 141 3.55 1.51 -5.51
CA MET A 141 2.43 0.56 -5.41
C MET A 141 3.00 -0.81 -5.05
N THR A 142 2.15 -1.73 -4.60
CA THR A 142 2.58 -3.07 -4.19
C THR A 142 3.42 -3.84 -5.22
N GLU A 143 3.13 -3.73 -6.52
CA GLU A 143 3.89 -4.42 -7.56
C GLU A 143 5.38 -4.07 -7.57
N ALA A 144 5.77 -2.90 -7.04
CA ALA A 144 7.17 -2.52 -6.91
C ALA A 144 7.97 -3.55 -6.12
N TYR A 145 7.37 -4.11 -5.06
CA TYR A 145 8.04 -5.08 -4.19
C TYR A 145 8.32 -6.41 -4.88
N PHE A 146 7.63 -6.75 -5.97
CA PHE A 146 7.93 -7.96 -6.75
C PHE A 146 9.30 -7.89 -7.40
N PHE A 147 9.82 -6.69 -7.68
CA PHE A 147 11.17 -6.53 -8.22
C PHE A 147 12.26 -6.73 -7.17
N GLY A 148 11.90 -6.82 -5.88
CA GLY A 148 12.79 -7.22 -4.80
C GLY A 148 13.07 -8.72 -4.77
N GLU A 149 12.25 -9.52 -5.47
CA GLU A 149 12.37 -10.98 -5.55
C GLU A 149 12.07 -11.47 -6.97
N ALA A 150 13.09 -11.88 -7.72
CA ALA A 150 12.93 -12.29 -9.12
C ALA A 150 11.85 -13.37 -9.34
N ASP A 151 11.71 -14.33 -8.43
CA ASP A 151 10.71 -15.39 -8.54
C ASP A 151 9.27 -14.89 -8.34
N ALA A 152 9.06 -13.73 -7.71
CA ALA A 152 7.75 -13.10 -7.63
C ALA A 152 7.24 -12.68 -9.01
N LEU A 153 8.15 -12.22 -9.89
CA LEU A 153 7.81 -11.88 -11.28
C LEU A 153 7.38 -13.13 -12.06
N ASN A 154 8.06 -14.26 -11.86
CA ASN A 154 7.69 -15.54 -12.46
C ASN A 154 6.27 -15.96 -12.02
N ARG A 155 5.97 -15.85 -10.72
CA ARG A 155 4.62 -16.13 -10.18
C ARG A 155 3.56 -15.15 -10.69
N ALA A 156 3.93 -13.89 -10.94
CA ALA A 156 3.03 -12.91 -11.55
C ALA A 156 2.73 -13.21 -13.03
N GLY A 157 3.49 -14.11 -13.67
CA GLY A 157 3.33 -14.53 -15.06
C GLY A 157 4.29 -13.84 -16.04
N ALA A 158 5.39 -13.27 -15.55
CA ALA A 158 6.42 -12.70 -16.42
C ALA A 158 6.97 -13.77 -17.37
N LYS A 159 7.07 -13.42 -18.65
CA LYS A 159 7.64 -14.28 -19.71
C LYS A 159 9.06 -13.85 -20.10
N ARG A 160 9.50 -12.69 -19.61
CA ARG A 160 10.83 -12.13 -19.79
C ARG A 160 11.44 -11.81 -18.43
N ASN A 161 12.76 -11.92 -18.38
CA ASN A 161 13.52 -11.43 -17.25
C ASN A 161 13.41 -9.91 -17.18
N SER A 162 13.27 -9.39 -15.96
CA SER A 162 13.31 -7.96 -15.72
C SER A 162 14.73 -7.43 -15.86
N MET A 163 14.86 -6.23 -16.43
CA MET A 163 16.11 -5.46 -16.40
C MET A 163 16.25 -4.65 -15.09
N VAL A 164 15.23 -4.71 -14.24
CA VAL A 164 15.15 -4.05 -12.94
C VAL A 164 15.26 -5.11 -11.83
N SER A 165 16.05 -4.82 -10.81
CA SER A 165 16.32 -5.75 -9.72
C SER A 165 16.52 -4.99 -8.40
N GLY A 166 15.84 -5.42 -7.35
CA GLY A 166 15.99 -4.86 -6.00
C GLY A 166 17.36 -5.12 -5.36
N LYS A 167 18.24 -5.90 -6.02
CA LYS A 167 19.65 -6.00 -5.63
C LYS A 167 20.44 -4.76 -6.03
N ASP A 168 19.99 -4.06 -7.08
CA ASP A 168 20.73 -2.99 -7.74
C ASP A 168 20.11 -1.61 -7.50
N MET A 169 18.90 -1.55 -6.93
CA MET A 169 18.22 -0.32 -6.57
C MET A 169 17.21 -0.53 -5.42
N ASP A 170 16.79 0.56 -4.79
CA ASP A 170 15.61 0.54 -3.92
C ASP A 170 14.34 0.42 -4.77
N VAL A 171 13.53 -0.62 -4.53
CA VAL A 171 12.28 -0.81 -5.26
C VAL A 171 11.22 0.23 -4.91
N GLU A 172 11.33 0.95 -3.78
CA GLU A 172 10.46 2.10 -3.51
C GLU A 172 10.84 3.35 -4.32
N ASP A 173 12.05 3.40 -4.87
CA ASP A 173 12.46 4.36 -5.92
C ASP A 173 12.44 3.71 -7.31
N PHE A 174 11.46 2.85 -7.59
CA PHE A 174 11.39 2.05 -8.81
C PHE A 174 11.66 2.86 -10.09
N ARG A 175 12.71 2.50 -10.85
CA ARG A 175 13.00 3.07 -12.18
C ARG A 175 13.45 2.01 -13.17
N VAL A 176 12.90 2.05 -14.39
CA VAL A 176 13.43 1.35 -15.56
C VAL A 176 14.36 2.28 -16.32
N THR A 177 15.64 1.93 -16.49
CA THR A 177 16.64 2.80 -17.13
C THR A 177 17.31 2.18 -18.35
N ASN A 178 17.14 0.88 -18.55
CA ASN A 178 17.94 0.05 -19.47
C ASN A 178 17.10 -0.92 -20.33
N ASP A 179 15.77 -0.85 -20.28
CA ASP A 179 14.87 -1.64 -21.12
C ASP A 179 14.30 -0.78 -22.26
N TRP A 180 15.09 -0.61 -23.32
CA TRP A 180 14.78 0.32 -24.41
C TRP A 180 13.49 -0.02 -25.16
N ASP A 181 13.18 -1.31 -25.32
CA ASP A 181 11.94 -1.78 -25.95
C ASP A 181 10.72 -1.27 -25.18
N TYR A 182 10.74 -1.39 -23.84
CA TYR A 182 9.69 -0.86 -22.98
C TYR A 182 9.65 0.67 -23.00
N LEU A 183 10.80 1.32 -22.84
CA LEU A 183 10.90 2.77 -22.70
C LEU A 183 10.45 3.50 -23.99
N ASN A 184 10.78 2.96 -25.16
CA ASN A 184 10.51 3.59 -26.45
C ASN A 184 9.28 3.05 -27.18
N ALA A 185 8.54 2.09 -26.62
CA ALA A 185 7.32 1.59 -27.25
C ALA A 185 6.34 2.72 -27.57
N GLU A 186 6.05 2.92 -28.85
CA GLU A 186 5.13 3.98 -29.26
C GLU A 186 3.73 3.67 -28.75
N LYS A 187 3.07 4.69 -28.19
CA LYS A 187 1.62 4.66 -27.98
C LYS A 187 1.01 5.31 -29.21
N ASP A 188 0.61 4.52 -30.20
CA ASP A 188 -0.05 5.05 -31.39
C ASP A 188 -1.45 5.53 -31.03
N ASN A 189 -1.58 6.82 -30.71
CA ASN A 189 -2.85 7.44 -30.35
C ASN A 189 -3.89 7.44 -31.50
N ASN A 190 -3.49 7.07 -32.73
CA ASN A 190 -4.36 7.08 -33.91
C ASN A 190 -4.77 5.68 -34.40
N ALA A 191 -4.11 4.61 -33.96
CA ALA A 191 -4.49 3.24 -34.28
C ALA A 191 -5.34 2.61 -33.16
N GLU A 192 -6.65 2.50 -33.40
CA GLU A 192 -7.59 1.80 -32.50
C GLU A 192 -7.21 0.31 -32.24
N LYS A 193 -6.26 -0.26 -32.99
CA LYS A 193 -5.94 -1.69 -33.00
C LYS A 193 -4.53 -2.08 -32.54
N ASP A 194 -3.56 -1.16 -32.49
CA ASP A 194 -2.14 -1.51 -32.26
C ASP A 194 -1.52 -0.89 -30.99
N ASN A 195 -2.34 -0.37 -30.08
CA ASN A 195 -1.84 0.12 -28.80
C ASN A 195 -1.53 -1.02 -27.82
N PHE A 196 -0.26 -1.11 -27.39
CA PHE A 196 0.13 -1.92 -26.24
C PHE A 196 -0.67 -1.48 -25.01
N TYR A 197 -1.49 -2.36 -24.44
CA TYR A 197 -2.33 -1.99 -23.29
C TYR A 197 -1.51 -1.57 -22.05
N TRP A 198 -0.24 -1.99 -22.00
CA TRP A 198 0.70 -1.64 -20.94
C TRP A 198 1.46 -0.33 -21.23
N ALA A 199 1.36 0.26 -22.42
CA ALA A 199 2.04 1.51 -22.73
C ALA A 199 1.28 2.72 -22.16
N VAL A 200 1.84 3.32 -21.11
CA VAL A 200 1.39 4.59 -20.51
C VAL A 200 2.15 5.79 -21.07
N ASP A 201 1.79 6.98 -20.59
CA ASP A 201 2.51 8.24 -20.81
C ASP A 201 4.04 8.02 -20.74
N PRO A 202 4.78 8.28 -21.83
CA PRO A 202 6.23 8.13 -21.86
C PRO A 202 6.95 8.83 -20.70
N ASN A 203 6.43 9.96 -20.21
CA ASN A 203 7.05 10.72 -19.12
C ASN A 203 6.94 10.04 -17.75
N LYS A 204 5.97 9.11 -17.59
CA LYS A 204 5.71 8.38 -16.35
C LYS A 204 6.09 6.90 -16.44
N ARG A 205 6.23 6.39 -17.67
CA ARG A 205 6.44 4.98 -17.98
C ARG A 205 7.60 4.35 -17.23
N ASN A 206 8.74 5.04 -17.17
CA ASN A 206 9.94 4.52 -16.52
C ASN A 206 9.79 4.37 -15.00
N ARG A 207 8.72 4.90 -14.38
CA ARG A 207 8.48 4.83 -12.93
C ARG A 207 7.31 3.93 -12.56
N HIS A 208 6.65 3.30 -13.53
CA HIS A 208 5.38 2.60 -13.29
C HIS A 208 5.57 1.08 -13.19
N PRO A 209 5.74 0.50 -11.97
CA PRO A 209 6.10 -0.91 -11.82
C PRO A 209 5.02 -1.86 -12.35
N LYS A 210 3.73 -1.55 -12.14
CA LYS A 210 2.62 -2.35 -12.70
C LYS A 210 2.63 -2.40 -14.23
N HIS A 211 2.87 -1.28 -14.91
CA HIS A 211 2.93 -1.27 -16.37
C HIS A 211 4.19 -1.97 -16.91
N TYR A 212 5.32 -1.86 -16.20
CA TYR A 212 6.50 -2.64 -16.54
C TYR A 212 6.26 -4.14 -16.33
N LEU A 213 5.61 -4.54 -15.23
CA LEU A 213 5.23 -5.93 -14.99
C LEU A 213 4.28 -6.45 -16.08
N GLN A 214 3.29 -5.66 -16.49
CA GLN A 214 2.41 -6.02 -17.60
C GLN A 214 3.17 -6.23 -18.92
N TYR A 215 4.18 -5.39 -19.19
CA TYR A 215 5.10 -5.58 -20.31
C TYR A 215 5.90 -6.88 -20.19
N LEU A 216 6.44 -7.19 -19.01
CA LEU A 216 7.18 -8.45 -18.79
C LEU A 216 6.30 -9.69 -19.00
N CYS A 217 5.01 -9.62 -18.66
CA CYS A 217 4.02 -10.67 -18.86
C CYS A 217 3.55 -10.80 -20.32
N ASP A 218 3.47 -9.69 -21.04
CA ASP A 218 3.04 -9.64 -22.45
C ASP A 218 3.75 -8.54 -23.24
N PRO A 219 5.00 -8.78 -23.68
CA PRO A 219 5.82 -7.77 -24.35
C PRO A 219 5.22 -7.30 -25.67
N GLU A 220 4.44 -8.16 -26.32
CA GLU A 220 3.75 -7.84 -27.57
C GLU A 220 2.48 -7.01 -27.35
N GLY A 221 1.96 -6.93 -26.11
CA GLY A 221 0.73 -6.22 -25.76
C GLY A 221 -0.54 -6.72 -26.46
N LYS A 222 -0.50 -7.93 -27.02
CA LYS A 222 -1.55 -8.54 -27.85
C LYS A 222 -2.39 -9.57 -27.11
N ALA A 223 -2.09 -9.86 -25.85
CA ALA A 223 -2.84 -10.81 -25.06
C ALA A 223 -4.32 -10.39 -24.93
N LYS A 224 -5.20 -11.38 -25.05
CA LYS A 224 -6.63 -11.20 -24.77
C LYS A 224 -6.81 -10.80 -23.30
N LYS A 225 -7.89 -10.08 -22.98
CA LYS A 225 -8.13 -9.50 -21.64
C LYS A 225 -8.02 -10.54 -20.50
N ASP A 226 -8.44 -11.77 -20.74
CA ASP A 226 -8.38 -12.90 -19.81
C ASP A 226 -6.99 -13.53 -19.65
N GLN A 227 -6.08 -13.27 -20.60
CA GLN A 227 -4.69 -13.73 -20.62
C GLN A 227 -3.69 -12.69 -20.11
N ARG A 228 -4.10 -11.43 -19.95
CA ARG A 228 -3.27 -10.35 -19.42
C ARG A 228 -2.93 -10.58 -17.95
N TYR A 229 -1.88 -9.92 -17.47
CA TYR A 229 -1.63 -9.81 -16.03
C TYR A 229 -2.88 -9.28 -15.31
N ARG A 230 -3.24 -9.95 -14.22
CA ARG A 230 -4.35 -9.59 -13.35
C ARG A 230 -3.85 -9.60 -11.91
N GLU A 231 -3.95 -8.46 -11.24
CA GLU A 231 -3.70 -8.33 -9.80
C GLU A 231 -4.39 -9.43 -8.99
N THR A 232 -5.67 -9.67 -9.28
CA THR A 232 -6.51 -10.65 -8.60
C THR A 232 -6.14 -12.12 -8.87
N LYS A 233 -5.13 -12.39 -9.71
CA LYS A 233 -4.61 -13.74 -9.99
C LYS A 233 -3.09 -13.77 -9.85
N GLY A 234 -2.35 -13.30 -10.85
CA GLY A 234 -0.88 -13.31 -10.84
C GLY A 234 -0.30 -12.44 -9.73
N GLY A 235 -0.90 -11.28 -9.48
CA GLY A 235 -0.49 -10.41 -8.37
C GLY A 235 -0.68 -11.09 -7.00
N VAL A 236 -1.81 -11.76 -6.80
CA VAL A 236 -2.09 -12.56 -5.59
C VAL A 236 -1.08 -13.70 -5.44
N GLU A 237 -0.80 -14.44 -6.51
CA GLU A 237 0.17 -15.54 -6.49
C GLU A 237 1.57 -15.04 -6.11
N ALA A 238 1.98 -13.88 -6.62
CA ALA A 238 3.24 -13.22 -6.30
C ALA A 238 3.28 -12.73 -4.84
N LEU A 239 2.30 -11.93 -4.40
CA LEU A 239 2.28 -11.29 -3.09
C LEU A 239 2.14 -12.30 -1.94
N GLN A 240 1.22 -13.27 -2.04
CA GLN A 240 0.96 -14.23 -0.96
C GLN A 240 2.21 -15.02 -0.54
N SER A 241 3.11 -15.25 -1.50
CA SER A 241 4.31 -16.06 -1.35
C SER A 241 5.61 -15.25 -1.46
N LEU A 242 5.51 -13.92 -1.50
CA LEU A 242 6.65 -12.99 -1.59
C LEU A 242 7.68 -13.27 -0.50
N ASP A 243 8.93 -13.47 -0.89
CA ASP A 243 10.03 -13.67 0.05
C ASP A 243 10.47 -12.34 0.62
N TRP A 244 9.89 -12.00 1.77
CA TRP A 244 10.24 -10.80 2.52
C TRP A 244 11.74 -10.70 2.84
N ASN A 245 12.45 -11.82 3.03
CA ASN A 245 13.90 -11.77 3.27
C ASN A 245 14.66 -11.21 2.06
N SER A 246 14.23 -11.56 0.85
CA SER A 246 14.81 -11.03 -0.38
C SER A 246 14.49 -9.55 -0.55
N VAL A 247 13.23 -9.15 -0.35
CA VAL A 247 12.77 -7.75 -0.52
C VAL A 247 13.39 -6.82 0.53
N LEU A 248 13.43 -7.23 1.80
CA LEU A 248 13.90 -6.40 2.92
C LEU A 248 15.39 -6.61 3.26
N LYS A 249 16.14 -7.32 2.41
CA LYS A 249 17.54 -7.69 2.63
C LYS A 249 18.46 -6.49 2.92
N ASN A 250 18.28 -5.39 2.18
CA ASN A 250 19.07 -4.18 2.38
C ASN A 250 18.42 -3.28 3.45
N PRO A 251 19.05 -3.06 4.61
CA PRO A 251 18.45 -2.30 5.72
C PRO A 251 18.21 -0.82 5.40
N GLN A 252 18.82 -0.27 4.34
CA GLN A 252 18.63 1.13 3.93
C GLN A 252 17.51 1.32 2.89
N TYR A 253 17.03 0.23 2.28
CA TYR A 253 15.99 0.26 1.25
C TYR A 253 14.61 -0.03 1.83
N VAL A 254 13.59 0.19 1.00
CA VAL A 254 12.18 -0.15 1.25
C VAL A 254 11.67 0.39 2.59
N LYS A 255 11.99 1.66 2.86
CA LYS A 255 11.79 2.31 4.16
C LYS A 255 10.31 2.37 4.56
N PHE A 256 9.38 2.51 3.62
CA PHE A 256 7.95 2.51 3.92
C PHE A 256 7.44 1.12 4.27
N LEU A 257 7.77 0.09 3.47
CA LEU A 257 7.44 -1.29 3.79
C LEU A 257 8.05 -1.71 5.14
N ARG A 258 9.30 -1.33 5.40
CA ARG A 258 9.98 -1.66 6.66
C ARG A 258 9.25 -1.09 7.87
N SER A 259 8.72 0.13 7.76
CA SER A 259 7.93 0.75 8.83
C SER A 259 6.67 -0.06 9.18
N LEU A 260 6.08 -0.79 8.24
CA LEU A 260 4.96 -1.69 8.54
C LEU A 260 5.38 -2.84 9.47
N PHE A 261 6.52 -3.49 9.18
CA PHE A 261 7.03 -4.57 10.01
C PHE A 261 7.49 -4.06 11.39
N ASP A 262 8.13 -2.90 11.42
CA ASP A 262 8.58 -2.25 12.65
C ASP A 262 7.40 -1.92 13.57
N ASP A 263 6.35 -1.31 13.04
CA ASP A 263 5.18 -0.90 13.81
C ASP A 263 4.35 -2.08 14.34
N ILE A 264 4.21 -3.16 13.55
CA ILE A 264 3.59 -4.41 14.05
C ILE A 264 4.44 -5.01 15.17
N SER A 265 5.77 -5.05 15.01
CA SER A 265 6.67 -5.63 16.01
C SER A 265 6.65 -4.83 17.31
N ASP A 266 6.73 -3.51 17.22
CA ASP A 266 6.63 -2.59 18.37
C ASP A 266 5.29 -2.75 19.10
N ARG A 267 4.17 -2.78 18.36
CA ARG A 267 2.83 -2.89 18.96
C ARG A 267 2.68 -4.12 19.85
N PHE A 268 3.27 -5.24 19.47
CA PHE A 268 3.11 -6.51 20.17
C PHE A 268 4.36 -6.92 20.97
N GLY A 269 5.40 -6.08 21.02
CA GLY A 269 6.63 -6.35 21.74
C GLY A 269 7.42 -7.54 21.17
N PHE A 270 7.36 -7.75 19.85
CA PHE A 270 8.12 -8.78 19.16
C PHE A 270 9.45 -8.24 18.66
N GLU A 271 10.42 -9.15 18.46
CA GLU A 271 11.61 -8.82 17.69
C GLU A 271 11.21 -8.53 16.24
N ASN A 272 11.67 -7.41 15.69
CA ASN A 272 11.39 -7.06 14.31
C ASN A 272 12.14 -8.04 13.38
N PRO A 273 11.44 -8.84 12.55
CA PRO A 273 12.10 -9.81 11.67
C PRO A 273 12.97 -9.16 10.58
N TYR A 274 12.76 -7.86 10.31
CA TYR A 274 13.45 -7.12 9.26
C TYR A 274 13.91 -5.74 9.75
N PRO A 275 14.88 -5.66 10.69
CA PRO A 275 15.37 -4.39 11.21
C PRO A 275 16.05 -3.54 10.13
N GLY A 276 16.04 -2.21 10.27
CA GLY A 276 16.66 -1.27 9.33
C GLY A 276 16.08 0.14 9.43
N GLU A 277 16.33 0.96 8.41
CA GLU A 277 15.85 2.35 8.36
C GLU A 277 14.37 2.41 8.00
N CYS A 278 13.56 2.94 8.93
CA CYS A 278 12.15 3.25 8.70
C CYS A 278 11.96 4.62 8.02
N SER A 279 10.88 4.77 7.26
CA SER A 279 10.49 6.04 6.67
C SER A 279 10.28 7.08 7.77
N PRO A 280 10.81 8.31 7.65
CA PRO A 280 10.57 9.36 8.64
C PRO A 280 9.09 9.73 8.76
N MET A 281 8.30 9.42 7.74
CA MET A 281 6.85 9.64 7.70
C MET A 281 6.05 8.57 8.43
N SER A 282 6.70 7.54 8.95
CA SER A 282 6.06 6.44 9.68
C SER A 282 6.69 6.26 11.06
N LYS A 283 7.40 7.29 11.57
CA LYS A 283 8.03 7.26 12.89
C LYS A 283 7.01 7.59 13.98
N PHE A 284 7.09 6.86 15.09
CA PHE A 284 6.36 7.18 16.30
C PHE A 284 6.75 8.56 16.82
N GLY A 285 5.77 9.36 17.27
CA GLY A 285 6.00 10.71 17.76
C GLY A 285 5.05 11.09 18.90
N SER A 286 5.56 11.82 19.89
CA SER A 286 4.72 12.40 20.94
C SER A 286 3.75 13.41 20.33
N GLY A 287 2.45 13.17 20.48
CA GLY A 287 1.39 14.03 19.93
C GLY A 287 0.80 13.58 18.59
N SER A 288 1.15 12.38 18.10
CA SER A 288 0.55 11.79 16.91
C SER A 288 -0.94 11.47 17.10
N VAL A 289 -1.68 11.38 15.99
CA VAL A 289 -3.10 10.98 15.99
C VAL A 289 -3.21 9.46 15.89
N LEU A 290 -2.39 8.86 15.02
CA LEU A 290 -2.17 7.43 14.88
C LEU A 290 -0.86 7.03 15.57
N ARG A 291 -0.55 5.73 15.61
CA ARG A 291 0.74 5.24 16.12
C ARG A 291 1.91 5.82 15.34
N ASN A 292 1.80 5.88 14.02
CA ASN A 292 2.92 6.21 13.13
C ASN A 292 2.79 7.53 12.36
N ILE A 293 1.65 8.24 12.46
CA ILE A 293 1.42 9.58 11.89
C ILE A 293 0.53 10.48 12.76
#